data_AF-A0A1Q5MW07-F1
#
_entry.id   AF-A0A1Q5MW07-F1
#
_cell.length_a   1.000
_cell.length_b   1.000
_cell.length_c   1.000
_cell.angle_alpha   90.00
_cell.angle_beta   90.00
_cell.angle_gamma   90.00
#
_symmetry.space_group_name_H-M   'P 1'
#
loop_
_entity.id
_entity.type
_entity.pdbx_description
1 polymer ?
#
loop_
_entity_poly.entity_id
_entity_poly.type
_entity_poly.pdbx_seq_one_letter_code
_entity_poly.pdbx_strand_id
1 'polypeptide(L)'
;MAAGDLTGMPFPLGDWGEPAERLDELYRRVEDDALRTAEWYLSDRAWKRRGARVLRAAAALGAVTGAAMPLLELTGSVPGASAYGYLALLLGAAALACDRFFGLTSGWMRDVATAQAVQRRLQTLQFDWASENVREVLGPTEGTASEAAERCLTVLRRFSEDVTELVRAETADWMVEFRAGPTPLVMQSLGMAGSRADASVPPARFPMPPGTRPNMPRQRPPEQPR
;
A
#
# COMPACT_ATOMS: atom_id res chain seq x y z
N MET A 1 -18.12 -16.33 -3.46
CA MET A 1 -19.34 -16.48 -2.62
C MET A 1 -18.87 -16.60 -1.19
N ALA A 2 -19.10 -15.66 -0.27
CA ALA A 2 -19.81 -14.39 -0.30
C ALA A 2 -18.82 -13.28 0.13
N ALA A 3 -18.68 -12.17 -0.58
CA ALA A 3 -19.29 -10.90 -0.15
C ALA A 3 -20.33 -11.09 0.97
N GLY A 4 -19.87 -11.46 2.16
CA GLY A 4 -20.68 -11.41 3.36
C GLY A 4 -20.95 -9.95 3.62
N ASP A 5 -22.05 -9.48 3.04
CA ASP A 5 -22.77 -8.25 3.30
C ASP A 5 -21.89 -7.00 3.48
N LEU A 6 -21.88 -6.15 2.43
CA LEU A 6 -21.55 -4.73 2.55
C LEU A 6 -22.47 -4.00 3.55
N THR A 7 -23.51 -4.67 4.04
CA THR A 7 -24.26 -4.27 5.23
C THR A 7 -23.52 -4.78 6.47
N GLY A 8 -22.87 -3.87 7.20
CA GLY A 8 -22.35 -4.18 8.52
C GLY A 8 -23.38 -4.96 9.35
N MET A 9 -22.90 -5.92 10.14
CA MET A 9 -23.74 -6.72 11.03
C MET A 9 -24.70 -5.80 11.81
N PRO A 10 -25.98 -6.19 11.99
CA PRO A 10 -26.99 -5.32 12.59
C PRO A 10 -26.47 -4.74 13.91
N PHE A 11 -26.46 -3.40 14.00
CA PHE A 11 -26.04 -2.69 15.20
C PHE A 11 -26.83 -3.22 16.40
N PRO A 12 -26.19 -3.60 17.52
CA PRO A 12 -26.91 -4.22 18.60
C PRO A 12 -27.92 -3.22 19.17
N LEU A 13 -29.21 -3.56 19.09
CA LEU A 13 -30.30 -2.80 19.68
C LEU A 13 -30.51 -3.30 21.12
N GLY A 14 -30.13 -2.45 22.08
CA GLY A 14 -30.78 -2.34 23.39
C GLY A 14 -30.42 -3.40 24.46
N ASP A 15 -29.49 -3.05 25.33
CA ASP A 15 -29.72 -2.74 26.76
C ASP A 15 -28.42 -2.11 27.31
N TRP A 16 -28.46 -0.82 27.68
CA TRP A 16 -27.30 -0.05 28.18
C TRP A 16 -27.19 -0.10 29.71
N GLY A 17 -27.94 -0.99 30.38
CA GLY A 17 -27.85 -1.18 31.83
C GLY A 17 -26.43 -1.55 32.32
N GLU A 18 -25.63 -2.21 31.47
CA GLU A 18 -24.24 -2.58 31.72
C GLU A 18 -23.33 -2.05 30.59
N PRO A 19 -22.90 -0.77 30.66
CA PRO A 19 -22.22 -0.10 29.55
C PRO A 19 -20.85 -0.69 29.21
N ALA A 20 -20.11 -1.21 30.20
CA ALA A 20 -18.77 -1.76 29.98
C ALA A 20 -18.79 -3.04 29.12
N GLU A 21 -19.70 -3.97 29.40
CA GLU A 21 -19.82 -5.22 28.62
C GLU A 21 -20.23 -4.95 27.17
N ARG A 22 -21.15 -4.00 26.96
CA ARG A 22 -21.60 -3.60 25.62
C ARG A 22 -20.50 -2.91 24.82
N LEU A 23 -19.69 -2.10 25.47
CA LEU A 23 -18.53 -1.48 24.84
C LEU A 23 -17.50 -2.52 24.40
N ASP A 24 -17.24 -3.54 25.21
CA ASP A 24 -16.35 -4.65 24.83
C ASP A 24 -16.92 -5.50 23.69
N GLU A 25 -18.23 -5.80 23.69
CA GLU A 25 -18.90 -6.47 22.57
C GLU A 25 -18.79 -5.69 21.26
N LEU A 26 -18.96 -4.37 21.32
CA LEU A 26 -18.80 -3.48 20.16
C LEU A 26 -17.35 -3.47 19.68
N TYR A 27 -16.39 -3.38 20.60
CA TYR A 27 -14.97 -3.44 20.27
C TYR A 27 -14.61 -4.76 19.56
N ARG A 28 -14.98 -5.91 20.12
CA ARG A 28 -14.70 -7.22 19.52
C ARG A 28 -15.32 -7.37 18.13
N ARG A 29 -16.54 -6.86 17.94
CA ARG A 29 -17.20 -6.88 16.63
C ARG A 29 -16.43 -6.03 15.61
N VAL A 30 -16.04 -4.81 15.98
CA VAL A 30 -15.28 -3.91 15.11
C VAL A 30 -13.91 -4.50 14.76
N GLU A 31 -13.25 -5.13 15.73
CA GLU A 31 -12.00 -5.87 15.55
C GLU A 31 -12.16 -7.05 14.58
N ASP A 32 -13.17 -7.90 14.80
CA ASP A 32 -13.46 -9.04 13.93
C ASP A 32 -13.79 -8.59 12.50
N ASP A 33 -14.56 -7.51 12.33
CA ASP A 33 -14.91 -6.95 11.03
C ASP A 33 -13.65 -6.48 10.27
N ALA A 34 -12.72 -5.82 10.96
CA ALA A 34 -11.45 -5.39 10.39
C ALA A 34 -10.54 -6.58 10.03
N LEU A 35 -10.46 -7.59 10.91
CA LEU A 35 -9.69 -8.81 10.65
C LEU A 35 -10.23 -9.58 9.45
N ARG A 36 -11.55 -9.74 9.34
CA ARG A 36 -12.19 -10.37 8.17
C ARG A 36 -11.92 -9.59 6.90
N THR A 37 -11.97 -8.27 6.95
CA THR A 37 -11.63 -7.40 5.81
C THR A 37 -10.18 -7.62 5.38
N ALA A 38 -9.23 -7.62 6.31
CA ALA A 38 -7.83 -7.87 6.00
C ALA A 38 -7.61 -9.27 5.42
N GLU A 39 -8.22 -10.30 6.00
CA GLU A 39 -8.11 -11.68 5.50
C GLU A 39 -8.71 -11.83 4.10
N TRP A 40 -9.82 -11.14 3.81
CA TRP A 40 -10.40 -11.13 2.47
C TRP A 40 -9.40 -10.65 1.42
N TYR A 41 -8.75 -9.49 1.64
CA TYR A 41 -7.68 -9.01 0.76
C TYR A 41 -6.49 -9.99 0.68
N LEU A 42 -6.10 -10.61 1.79
CA LEU A 42 -4.96 -11.54 1.80
C LEU A 42 -5.26 -12.90 1.13
N SER A 43 -6.49 -13.37 1.17
CA SER A 43 -6.91 -14.65 0.60
C SER A 43 -6.83 -14.63 -0.94
N ASP A 44 -7.18 -13.49 -1.55
CA ASP A 44 -7.22 -13.30 -3.00
C ASP A 44 -5.81 -13.24 -3.63
N ARG A 45 -4.78 -12.90 -2.84
CA ARG A 45 -3.41 -12.70 -3.36
C ARG A 45 -2.77 -13.98 -3.91
N ALA A 46 -3.15 -15.17 -3.43
CA ALA A 46 -2.38 -16.39 -3.67
C ALA A 46 -2.44 -16.82 -5.15
N TRP A 47 -3.62 -16.76 -5.76
CA TRP A 47 -3.79 -17.10 -7.17
C TRP A 47 -3.20 -16.01 -8.08
N LYS A 48 -3.42 -14.72 -7.76
CA LYS A 48 -2.82 -13.59 -8.49
C LYS A 48 -1.30 -13.65 -8.49
N ARG A 49 -0.70 -13.95 -7.33
CA ARG A 49 0.76 -14.11 -7.18
C ARG A 49 1.29 -15.28 -7.97
N ARG A 50 0.60 -16.43 -7.98
CA ARG A 50 1.00 -17.59 -8.79
C ARG A 50 0.92 -17.25 -10.29
N GLY A 51 -0.19 -16.66 -10.74
CA GLY A 51 -0.35 -16.23 -12.13
C GLY A 51 0.73 -15.25 -12.58
N ALA A 52 0.99 -14.20 -11.79
CA ALA A 52 2.06 -13.23 -12.06
C ALA A 52 3.45 -13.88 -12.17
N ARG A 53 3.77 -14.86 -11.29
CA ARG A 53 5.04 -15.59 -11.35
C ARG A 53 5.16 -16.46 -12.60
N VAL A 54 4.08 -17.15 -12.97
CA VAL A 54 4.05 -17.98 -14.19
C VAL A 54 4.26 -17.11 -15.43
N LEU A 55 3.57 -15.97 -15.53
CA LEU A 55 3.73 -15.04 -16.63
C LEU A 55 5.14 -14.45 -16.71
N ARG A 56 5.75 -14.11 -15.57
CA ARG A 56 7.15 -13.66 -15.52
C ARG A 56 8.14 -14.75 -15.93
N ALA A 57 7.92 -15.99 -15.50
CA ALA A 57 8.75 -17.11 -15.91
C ALA A 57 8.63 -17.36 -17.42
N ALA A 58 7.40 -17.32 -17.96
CA ALA A 58 7.15 -17.43 -19.39
C ALA A 58 7.83 -16.30 -20.19
N ALA A 59 7.77 -15.06 -19.71
CA ALA A 59 8.46 -13.93 -20.32
C ALA A 59 9.99 -14.08 -20.31
N ALA A 60 10.56 -14.52 -19.20
CA ALA A 60 12.00 -14.74 -19.08
C ALA A 60 12.48 -15.88 -20.00
N LEU A 61 11.76 -17.00 -20.02
CA LEU A 61 12.04 -18.12 -20.92
C LEU A 61 11.91 -17.69 -22.39
N GLY A 62 10.85 -16.96 -22.73
CA GLY A 62 10.65 -16.40 -24.06
C GLY A 62 11.80 -15.51 -24.51
N ALA A 63 12.30 -14.64 -23.64
CA ALA A 63 13.44 -13.78 -23.92
C ALA A 63 14.75 -14.58 -24.11
N VAL A 64 15.02 -15.54 -23.22
CA VAL A 64 16.25 -16.37 -23.29
C VAL A 64 16.24 -17.23 -24.54
N THR A 65 15.15 -17.97 -24.81
CA THR A 65 15.02 -18.79 -26.00
C THR A 65 15.02 -17.94 -27.27
N GLY A 66 14.36 -16.79 -27.23
CA GLY A 66 14.34 -15.81 -28.31
C GLY A 66 15.71 -15.29 -28.72
N ALA A 67 16.59 -15.07 -27.74
CA ALA A 67 17.97 -14.63 -27.98
C ALA A 67 18.91 -15.80 -28.35
N ALA A 68 18.71 -16.98 -27.75
CA ALA A 68 19.57 -18.13 -27.96
C ALA A 68 19.38 -18.81 -29.32
N MET A 69 18.14 -18.88 -29.82
CA MET A 69 17.82 -19.60 -31.06
C MET A 69 18.52 -19.03 -32.32
N PRO A 70 18.56 -17.70 -32.55
CA PRO A 70 19.34 -17.14 -33.66
C PRO A 70 20.85 -17.41 -33.56
N LEU A 71 21.40 -17.47 -32.35
CA LEU A 71 22.81 -17.80 -32.13
C LEU A 71 23.11 -19.26 -32.49
N LEU A 72 22.21 -20.18 -32.16
CA LEU A 72 22.35 -21.60 -32.54
C LEU A 72 22.29 -21.80 -34.06
N GLU A 73 21.44 -21.03 -34.75
CA GLU A 73 21.40 -21.06 -36.22
C GLU A 73 22.67 -20.49 -36.84
N LEU A 74 23.22 -19.40 -36.29
CA LEU A 74 24.51 -18.83 -36.74
C LEU A 74 25.69 -19.81 -36.59
N THR A 75 25.68 -20.64 -35.55
CA THR A 75 26.69 -21.70 -35.36
C THR A 75 26.48 -22.93 -36.25
N GLY A 76 25.40 -22.96 -37.06
CA GLY A 76 25.05 -24.08 -37.93
C GLY A 76 24.59 -25.33 -37.18
N SER A 77 24.35 -25.24 -35.87
CA SER A 77 24.03 -26.39 -35.03
C SER A 77 22.59 -26.89 -35.22
N VAL A 78 21.64 -25.97 -35.45
CA VAL A 78 20.22 -26.29 -35.67
C VAL A 78 19.66 -25.40 -36.79
N PRO A 79 19.41 -25.94 -37.99
CA PRO A 79 18.79 -25.19 -39.09
C PRO A 79 17.35 -24.78 -38.75
N GLY A 80 16.98 -23.52 -39.04
CA GLY A 80 15.61 -23.02 -38.82
C GLY A 80 15.27 -22.66 -37.37
N ALA A 81 16.25 -22.62 -36.46
CA ALA A 81 16.04 -22.30 -35.05
C ALA A 81 15.45 -20.90 -34.84
N SER A 82 15.80 -19.91 -35.67
CA SER A 82 15.34 -18.51 -35.51
C SER A 82 13.83 -18.36 -35.52
N ALA A 83 13.11 -19.18 -36.30
CA ALA A 83 11.64 -19.15 -36.34
C ALA A 83 11.03 -19.45 -34.96
N TYR A 84 11.58 -20.46 -34.26
CA TYR A 84 11.18 -20.80 -32.89
C TYR A 84 11.62 -19.73 -31.88
N GLY A 85 12.74 -19.04 -32.13
CA GLY A 85 13.15 -17.86 -31.37
C GLY A 85 12.13 -16.73 -31.45
N TYR A 86 11.65 -16.38 -32.64
CA TYR A 86 10.61 -15.35 -32.81
C TYR A 86 9.29 -15.74 -32.15
N LEU A 87 8.87 -17.00 -32.24
CA LEU A 87 7.69 -17.51 -31.52
C LEU A 87 7.86 -17.40 -30.00
N ALA A 88 9.05 -17.72 -29.47
CA ALA A 88 9.36 -17.59 -28.05
C ALA A 88 9.30 -16.13 -27.57
N LEU A 89 9.83 -15.19 -28.38
CA LEU A 89 9.71 -13.75 -28.10
C LEU A 89 8.26 -13.28 -28.09
N LEU A 90 7.46 -13.73 -29.07
CA LEU A 90 6.04 -13.37 -29.17
C LEU A 90 5.25 -13.87 -27.96
N LEU A 91 5.51 -15.11 -27.53
CA LEU A 91 4.89 -15.68 -26.32
C LEU A 91 5.33 -14.90 -25.06
N GLY A 92 6.60 -14.52 -24.98
CA GLY A 92 7.10 -13.71 -23.87
C GLY A 92 6.45 -12.32 -23.81
N ALA A 93 6.30 -11.66 -24.97
CA ALA A 93 5.59 -10.39 -25.08
C ALA A 93 4.11 -10.52 -24.71
N ALA A 94 3.45 -11.58 -25.17
CA ALA A 94 2.06 -11.88 -24.80
C ALA A 94 1.92 -12.12 -23.29
N ALA A 95 2.86 -12.83 -22.65
CA ALA A 95 2.84 -13.04 -21.22
C ALA A 95 2.92 -11.73 -20.42
N LEU A 96 3.78 -10.79 -20.85
CA LEU A 96 3.86 -9.45 -20.26
C LEU A 96 2.58 -8.64 -20.49
N ALA A 97 2.00 -8.71 -21.69
CA ALA A 97 0.74 -8.05 -22.02
C ALA A 97 -0.41 -8.60 -21.16
N CYS A 98 -0.48 -9.91 -20.94
CA CYS A 98 -1.45 -10.54 -20.05
C CYS A 98 -1.26 -10.10 -18.60
N ASP A 99 -0.03 -10.13 -18.05
CA ASP A 99 0.23 -9.68 -16.67
C ASP A 99 -0.21 -8.24 -16.47
N ARG A 100 0.01 -7.40 -17.49
CA ARG A 100 -0.40 -6.01 -17.49
C ARG A 100 -1.91 -5.81 -17.62
N PHE A 101 -2.55 -6.51 -18.55
CA PHE A 101 -3.97 -6.37 -18.83
C PHE A 101 -4.83 -6.85 -17.65
N PHE A 102 -4.46 -7.99 -17.07
CA PHE A 102 -5.15 -8.52 -15.89
C PHE A 102 -4.68 -7.87 -14.58
N GLY A 103 -3.60 -7.09 -14.62
CA GLY A 103 -3.04 -6.44 -13.43
C GLY A 103 -2.70 -7.41 -12.31
N LEU A 104 -2.30 -8.66 -12.63
CA LEU A 104 -2.10 -9.69 -11.61
C LEU A 104 -1.04 -9.24 -10.60
N THR A 105 0.08 -8.74 -11.13
CA THR A 105 1.19 -8.20 -10.35
C THR A 105 0.78 -7.00 -9.48
N SER A 106 0.12 -5.98 -10.04
CA SER A 106 -0.29 -4.79 -9.28
C SER A 106 -1.41 -5.10 -8.28
N GLY A 107 -2.34 -5.95 -8.68
CA GLY A 107 -3.48 -6.40 -7.87
C GLY A 107 -3.03 -7.07 -6.58
N TRP A 108 -2.19 -8.11 -6.62
CA TRP A 108 -1.78 -8.78 -5.37
C TRP A 108 -0.95 -7.88 -4.45
N MET A 109 -0.18 -6.94 -5.01
CA MET A 109 0.58 -5.97 -4.21
C MET A 109 -0.35 -4.94 -3.56
N ARG A 110 -1.38 -4.47 -4.28
CA ARG A 110 -2.42 -3.58 -3.75
C ARG A 110 -3.19 -4.26 -2.63
N ASP A 111 -3.63 -5.51 -2.84
CA ASP A 111 -4.35 -6.28 -1.82
C ASP A 111 -3.53 -6.38 -0.52
N VAL A 112 -2.22 -6.67 -0.63
CA VAL A 112 -1.32 -6.73 0.53
C VAL A 112 -1.16 -5.37 1.19
N ALA A 113 -1.00 -4.29 0.41
CA ALA A 113 -0.87 -2.94 0.95
C ALA A 113 -2.12 -2.51 1.73
N THR A 114 -3.31 -2.78 1.19
CA THR A 114 -4.59 -2.48 1.84
C THR A 114 -4.75 -3.29 3.12
N ALA A 115 -4.46 -4.60 3.08
CA ALA A 115 -4.51 -5.45 4.28
C ALA A 115 -3.56 -4.96 5.38
N GLN A 116 -2.33 -4.56 5.03
CA GLN A 116 -1.37 -3.98 5.98
C GLN A 116 -1.85 -2.64 6.55
N ALA A 117 -2.49 -1.82 5.73
CA ALA A 117 -3.04 -0.54 6.14
C ALA A 117 -4.24 -0.70 7.10
N VAL A 118 -5.06 -1.75 6.93
CA VAL A 118 -6.11 -2.14 7.89
C VAL A 118 -5.47 -2.63 9.20
N GLN A 119 -4.51 -3.55 9.13
CA GLN A 119 -3.83 -4.09 10.32
C GLN A 119 -3.16 -3.00 11.16
N ARG A 120 -2.50 -2.02 10.51
CA ARG A 120 -1.87 -0.90 11.22
C ARG A 120 -2.91 -0.06 11.98
N ARG A 121 -4.06 0.23 11.36
CA ARG A 121 -5.14 0.98 12.03
C ARG A 121 -5.78 0.18 13.16
N LEU A 122 -5.90 -1.14 13.00
CA LEU A 122 -6.42 -2.02 14.04
C LEU A 122 -5.50 -2.03 15.26
N GLN A 123 -4.17 -2.07 15.05
CA GLN A 123 -3.21 -1.91 16.15
C GLN A 123 -3.38 -0.57 16.86
N THR A 124 -3.57 0.53 16.13
CA THR A 124 -3.85 1.84 16.74
C THR A 124 -5.14 1.80 17.58
N LEU A 125 -6.22 1.20 17.07
CA LEU A 125 -7.45 1.02 17.83
C LEU A 125 -7.21 0.23 19.13
N GLN A 126 -6.50 -0.89 19.06
CA GLN A 126 -6.16 -1.72 20.23
C GLN A 126 -5.42 -0.93 21.31
N PHE A 127 -4.44 -0.10 20.92
CA PHE A 127 -3.70 0.74 21.86
C PHE A 127 -4.55 1.87 22.44
N ASP A 128 -5.33 2.55 21.61
CA ASP A 128 -6.22 3.63 22.05
C ASP A 128 -7.26 3.08 23.04
N TRP A 129 -7.85 1.92 22.72
CA TRP A 129 -8.78 1.19 23.60
C TRP A 129 -8.13 0.81 24.92
N ALA A 130 -6.95 0.19 24.90
CA ALA A 130 -6.22 -0.17 26.11
C ALA A 130 -5.88 1.06 26.96
N SER A 131 -5.54 2.20 26.34
CA SER A 131 -5.25 3.44 27.04
C SER A 131 -6.46 4.02 27.76
N GLU A 132 -7.67 3.94 27.16
CA GLU A 132 -8.91 4.39 27.78
C GLU A 132 -9.37 3.43 28.90
N ASN A 133 -9.23 2.11 28.72
CA ASN A 133 -9.49 1.13 29.79
C ASN A 133 -8.57 1.34 31.00
N VAL A 134 -7.28 1.62 30.76
CA VAL A 134 -6.32 1.92 31.84
C VAL A 134 -6.67 3.24 32.53
N ARG A 135 -7.12 4.26 31.80
CA ARG A 135 -7.61 5.52 32.37
C ARG A 135 -8.86 5.33 33.22
N GLU A 136 -9.75 4.43 32.85
CA GLU A 136 -10.93 4.08 33.65
C GLU A 136 -10.54 3.39 34.97
N VAL A 137 -9.57 2.48 34.94
CA VAL A 137 -9.14 1.70 36.12
C VAL A 137 -8.18 2.48 37.05
N LEU A 138 -7.31 3.33 36.51
CA LEU A 138 -6.23 4.02 37.26
C LEU A 138 -6.40 5.55 37.34
N GLY A 139 -7.40 6.12 36.67
CA GLY A 139 -7.61 7.56 36.63
C GLY A 139 -8.15 8.14 37.94
N PRO A 140 -7.90 9.45 38.22
CA PRO A 140 -8.63 10.17 39.25
C PRO A 140 -10.13 10.07 38.98
N THR A 141 -10.96 9.94 40.02
CA THR A 141 -12.43 9.77 39.98
C THR A 141 -13.22 10.94 39.36
N GLU A 142 -12.57 11.81 38.58
CA GLU A 142 -13.13 13.06 38.02
C GLU A 142 -13.98 12.84 36.76
N GLY A 143 -13.88 11.68 36.09
CA GLY A 143 -14.70 11.35 34.92
C GLY A 143 -15.89 10.47 35.27
N THR A 144 -17.10 10.87 34.86
CA THR A 144 -18.27 9.99 35.00
C THR A 144 -18.15 8.79 34.07
N ALA A 145 -18.74 7.64 34.43
CA ALA A 145 -18.77 6.45 33.57
C ALA A 145 -19.36 6.75 32.16
N SER A 146 -20.25 7.75 32.06
CA SER A 146 -20.79 8.24 30.79
C SER A 146 -19.73 8.87 29.90
N GLU A 147 -18.84 9.70 30.44
CA GLU A 147 -17.76 10.33 29.66
C GLU A 147 -16.73 9.32 29.17
N ALA A 148 -16.42 8.29 29.97
CA ALA A 148 -15.56 7.19 29.55
C ALA A 148 -16.20 6.41 28.39
N ALA A 149 -17.50 6.10 28.51
CA ALA A 149 -18.24 5.44 27.44
C ALA A 149 -18.27 6.27 26.14
N GLU A 150 -18.47 7.59 26.23
CA GLU A 150 -18.45 8.49 25.06
C GLU A 150 -17.08 8.52 24.37
N ARG A 151 -15.98 8.50 25.13
CA ARG A 151 -14.62 8.42 24.57
C ARG A 151 -14.40 7.10 23.84
N CYS A 152 -14.78 5.98 24.46
CA CYS A 152 -14.69 4.65 23.85
C CYS A 152 -15.50 4.55 22.55
N LEU A 153 -16.75 5.05 22.54
CA LEU A 153 -17.58 5.09 21.33
C LEU A 153 -16.97 5.97 20.23
N THR A 154 -16.34 7.09 20.60
CA THR A 154 -15.66 7.97 19.65
C THR A 154 -14.47 7.28 18.97
N VAL A 155 -13.68 6.51 19.74
CA VAL A 155 -12.56 5.73 19.22
C VAL A 155 -13.04 4.67 18.23
N LEU A 156 -14.09 3.90 18.57
CA LEU A 156 -14.67 2.88 17.69
C LEU A 156 -15.27 3.47 16.41
N ARG A 157 -15.99 4.60 16.53
CA ARG A 157 -16.57 5.31 15.39
C ARG A 157 -15.49 5.79 14.42
N ARG A 158 -14.46 6.47 14.94
CA ARG A 158 -13.36 7.01 14.14
C ARG A 158 -12.66 5.90 13.37
N PHE A 159 -12.36 4.77 14.02
CA PHE A 159 -11.75 3.63 13.35
C PHE A 159 -12.64 3.08 12.22
N SER A 160 -13.94 2.94 12.46
CA SER A 160 -14.89 2.44 11.47
C SER A 160 -14.98 3.36 10.24
N GLU A 161 -14.97 4.67 10.46
CA GLU A 161 -14.90 5.69 9.40
C GLU A 161 -13.57 5.59 8.64
N ASP A 162 -12.43 5.45 9.33
CA ASP A 162 -11.10 5.33 8.74
C ASP A 162 -10.96 4.08 7.86
N VAL A 163 -11.52 2.94 8.26
CA VAL A 163 -11.53 1.70 7.47
C VAL A 163 -12.44 1.86 6.24
N THR A 164 -13.62 2.46 6.40
CA THR A 164 -14.55 2.69 5.30
C THR A 164 -13.92 3.64 4.26
N GLU A 165 -13.25 4.69 4.71
CA GLU A 165 -12.57 5.63 3.81
C GLU A 165 -11.36 4.99 3.13
N LEU A 166 -10.61 4.11 3.82
CA LEU A 166 -9.53 3.35 3.19
C LEU A 166 -10.04 2.50 2.02
N VAL A 167 -11.14 1.76 2.23
CA VAL A 167 -11.74 0.91 1.19
C VAL A 167 -12.30 1.76 0.04
N ARG A 168 -12.92 2.90 0.36
CA ARG A 168 -13.40 3.86 -0.65
C ARG A 168 -12.25 4.42 -1.50
N ALA A 169 -11.16 4.85 -0.86
CA ALA A 169 -9.98 5.38 -1.55
C ALA A 169 -9.35 4.32 -2.45
N GLU A 170 -9.21 3.08 -1.98
CA GLU A 170 -8.70 1.97 -2.77
C GLU A 170 -9.58 1.67 -4.00
N THR A 171 -10.90 1.68 -3.82
CA THR A 171 -11.86 1.51 -4.91
C THR A 171 -11.74 2.64 -5.95
N ALA A 172 -11.56 3.89 -5.48
CA ALA A 172 -11.37 5.04 -6.36
C ALA A 172 -10.05 4.96 -7.13
N ASP A 173 -8.95 4.61 -6.47
CA ASP A 173 -7.65 4.39 -7.10
C ASP A 173 -7.72 3.27 -8.16
N TRP A 174 -8.44 2.19 -7.86
CA TRP A 174 -8.70 1.11 -8.82
C TRP A 174 -9.48 1.59 -10.04
N MET A 175 -10.53 2.41 -9.85
CA MET A 175 -11.29 3.00 -10.95
C MET A 175 -10.44 3.95 -11.82
N VAL A 176 -9.53 4.72 -11.21
CA VAL A 176 -8.62 5.61 -11.94
C VAL A 176 -7.62 4.80 -12.77
N GLU A 177 -7.01 3.76 -12.20
CA GLU A 177 -6.10 2.86 -12.93
C GLU A 177 -6.82 2.17 -14.10
N PHE A 178 -8.07 1.74 -13.90
CA PHE A 178 -8.87 1.13 -14.96
C PHE A 178 -9.19 2.11 -16.09
N ARG A 179 -9.48 3.39 -15.77
CA ARG A 179 -9.79 4.43 -16.76
C ARG A 179 -8.56 4.98 -17.48
N ALA A 180 -7.43 5.12 -16.79
CA ALA A 180 -6.21 5.69 -17.35
C ALA A 180 -5.55 4.81 -18.41
N GLY A 181 -5.98 3.55 -18.53
CA GLY A 181 -5.35 2.56 -19.39
C GLY A 181 -3.92 2.24 -18.92
N PRO A 182 -3.28 1.22 -19.50
CA PRO A 182 -1.97 0.79 -19.04
C PRO A 182 -0.91 1.85 -19.40
N THR A 183 -0.48 2.66 -18.42
CA THR A 183 0.66 3.59 -18.59
C THR A 183 1.96 2.79 -18.79
N PRO A 184 2.69 2.92 -19.90
CA PRO A 184 3.87 2.11 -20.16
C PRO A 184 4.96 2.45 -19.16
N LEU A 185 5.25 1.52 -18.24
CA LEU A 185 6.32 1.61 -17.24
C LEU A 185 7.61 0.99 -17.80
N VAL A 186 7.78 1.07 -19.13
CA VAL A 186 8.90 0.44 -19.87
C VAL A 186 10.13 1.36 -19.91
N MET A 187 10.02 2.63 -19.54
CA MET A 187 11.13 3.60 -19.65
C MET A 187 11.84 3.94 -18.33
N GLN A 188 11.66 3.17 -17.24
CA GLN A 188 12.38 3.44 -15.98
C GLN A 188 13.48 2.41 -15.66
N SER A 189 13.47 1.23 -16.26
CA SER A 189 14.48 0.19 -16.00
C SER A 189 15.74 0.28 -16.87
N LEU A 190 15.73 1.08 -17.95
CA LEU A 190 16.90 1.26 -18.83
C LEU A 190 17.83 2.43 -18.42
N GLY A 191 17.41 3.28 -17.48
CA GLY A 191 18.22 4.43 -17.02
C GLY A 191 19.23 4.13 -15.91
N MET A 192 19.16 2.96 -15.26
CA MET A 192 19.98 2.65 -14.07
C MET A 192 21.25 1.83 -14.38
N ALA A 193 21.43 1.36 -15.62
CA ALA A 193 22.53 0.46 -15.98
C ALA A 193 23.76 1.15 -16.62
N GLY A 194 23.82 2.49 -16.60
CA GLY A 194 24.78 3.28 -17.39
C GLY A 194 25.77 4.17 -16.64
N SER A 195 25.90 4.08 -15.32
CA SER A 195 26.84 4.93 -14.56
C SER A 195 27.72 4.13 -13.59
N ARG A 196 28.59 3.28 -14.13
CA ARG A 196 29.85 2.92 -13.45
C ARG A 196 30.99 3.65 -14.15
N ALA A 197 31.34 4.82 -13.65
CA ALA A 197 32.64 5.43 -13.87
C ALA A 197 33.49 5.13 -12.64
N ASP A 198 34.61 4.43 -12.87
CA ASP A 198 35.72 4.32 -11.94
C ASP A 198 36.26 5.71 -11.60
N ALA A 199 36.33 6.04 -10.30
CA ALA A 199 37.35 6.92 -9.72
C ALA A 199 37.25 6.91 -8.19
N SER A 200 38.24 6.28 -7.57
CA SER A 200 38.55 6.29 -6.14
C SER A 200 39.08 7.66 -5.66
N VAL A 201 38.41 8.35 -4.72
CA VAL A 201 38.96 9.45 -3.89
C VAL A 201 38.24 9.51 -2.51
N PRO A 202 38.91 9.72 -1.36
CA PRO A 202 38.45 9.37 0.01
C PRO A 202 37.63 10.49 0.73
N PRO A 203 37.11 10.30 1.97
CA PRO A 203 35.94 11.02 2.47
C PRO A 203 36.29 12.42 2.98
N ALA A 204 35.61 13.44 2.43
CA ALA A 204 35.76 14.83 2.86
C ALA A 204 34.40 15.42 3.26
N ARG A 205 34.34 15.80 4.55
CA ARG A 205 33.52 16.82 5.21
C ARG A 205 32.37 17.47 4.42
N PHE A 206 31.17 17.40 5.01
CA PHE A 206 29.99 18.19 4.66
C PHE A 206 30.30 19.68 4.43
N PRO A 207 29.99 20.25 3.26
CA PRO A 207 29.86 21.70 3.11
C PRO A 207 28.44 22.14 3.46
N MET A 208 28.30 23.05 4.43
CA MET A 208 27.06 23.78 4.70
C MET A 208 26.70 24.68 3.50
N PRO A 209 25.40 24.78 3.12
CA PRO A 209 24.97 25.68 2.06
C PRO A 209 25.03 27.16 2.52
N PRO A 210 25.43 28.11 1.65
CA PRO A 210 25.49 29.53 1.99
C PRO A 210 24.06 30.09 2.17
N GLY A 211 23.79 30.57 3.38
CA GLY A 211 22.50 31.15 3.76
C GLY A 211 22.14 32.41 2.97
N THR A 212 20.95 32.41 2.38
CA THR A 212 20.27 33.58 1.85
C THR A 212 19.88 34.51 3.00
N ARG A 213 20.66 35.57 3.21
CA ARG A 213 20.30 36.64 4.16
C ARG A 213 19.04 37.37 3.66
N PRO A 214 17.96 37.44 4.45
CA PRO A 214 16.84 38.32 4.15
C PRO A 214 17.28 39.78 4.24
N ASN A 215 17.04 40.54 3.17
CA ASN A 215 17.29 41.98 3.11
C ASN A 215 16.30 42.70 4.03
N MET A 216 16.70 42.98 5.27
CA MET A 216 15.90 43.75 6.23
C MET A 216 16.00 45.25 5.87
N PRO A 217 14.86 45.97 5.76
CA PRO A 217 14.86 47.40 5.48
C PRO A 217 15.56 48.15 6.62
N ARG A 218 16.59 48.94 6.26
CA ARG A 218 17.32 49.78 7.22
C ARG A 218 16.37 50.78 7.88
N GLN A 219 16.11 50.61 9.17
CA GLN A 219 15.49 51.64 10.00
C GLN A 219 16.45 52.84 10.10
N ARG A 220 15.99 54.03 9.72
CA ARG A 220 16.75 55.27 9.94
C ARG A 220 16.70 55.65 11.42
N PRO A 221 17.80 56.16 12.01
CA PRO A 221 17.80 56.70 13.37
C PRO A 221 16.91 57.94 13.49
N PRO A 222 16.27 58.19 14.65
CA PRO A 222 15.49 59.40 14.88
C PRO A 222 16.38 60.63 15.01
N GLU A 223 15.98 61.72 14.36
CA GLU A 223 16.61 63.05 14.52
C GLU A 223 16.34 63.59 15.94
N GLN A 224 17.38 64.09 16.60
CA GLN A 224 17.24 64.73 17.92
C GLN A 224 16.66 66.15 17.76
N PRO A 225 15.73 66.57 18.63
CA PRO A 225 15.19 67.92 18.61
C PRO A 225 16.21 68.95 19.12
N ARG A 226 16.13 70.17 18.58
CA ARG A 226 16.86 71.36 19.04
C ARG A 226 16.44 71.78 20.45
#